data_AF-A0A6C0EPE0-F1
#
_entry.id   AF-A0A6C0EPE0-F1
#
_cell.length_a   1.000
_cell.length_b   1.000
_cell.length_c   1.000
_cell.angle_alpha   90.00
_cell.angle_beta   90.00
_cell.angle_gamma   90.00
#
_symmetry.space_group_name_H-M   'P 1'
#
loop_
_entity.id
_entity.type
_entity.pdbx_description
1 polymer ?
#
loop_
_entity_poly.entity_id
_entity_poly.type
_entity_poly.pdbx_seq_one_letter_code
_entity_poly.pdbx_strand_id
1 'polypeptide(L)'
;MEKKLIIQQLTIIRDFEIQNNKHLKVKAYNKVIDNLLKYPNDINDIKDLKNIKGIGVKILALLTELYETGKISYIEDKIKKIKKPIKKQIKQYPFNKEIIIDNLTIIRDYEVFNNEVFKYKAYNKVIDNLLKYTNDIKDLRDLKEIKGIGEGMLLMLAELHKNGKISYIEKVIKKDEKYKIPIKRDKPISSEFNKKIIINNLITIRDYENYRNEKYKVKAYSNVINNILIFNDDIKNLNDLKKIEGIGKSIFDKIKELYETGQISYIENNINNDNIYTFKQELLNIYGIGPVKANKIVDSGIKSIDELKKNINVLNAKQQIGIKYYNDLKERIPLDEYKKHVSILNKDLKKNKFIFDFVGSYRRGSKSMGDIDLLIMENPKFNFKDYISKLIDSNYIIEVLAFGKTKFMGIVKLPNQTVRRLDILIAPISEYYYSLLYFTGSNIFNIGFRHYVKVNFDLSLSEHGFGKNINYPINSEEDIFKYLKLKYVEPKKRESFYI
;
A
#
# COMPACT_ATOMS: atom_id res chain seq x y z
N MET A 1 30.44 13.58 -18.72
CA MET A 1 29.17 13.63 -17.96
C MET A 1 29.29 14.71 -16.90
N GLU A 2 28.35 15.64 -16.80
CA GLU A 2 28.51 16.74 -15.86
C GLU A 2 28.61 16.23 -14.41
N LYS A 3 29.71 16.56 -13.72
CA LYS A 3 29.91 16.26 -12.29
C LYS A 3 28.71 16.70 -11.43
N LYS A 4 28.07 17.81 -11.82
CA LYS A 4 26.84 18.34 -11.21
C LYS A 4 25.66 17.37 -11.30
N LEU A 5 25.44 16.77 -12.48
CA LEU A 5 24.38 15.80 -12.71
C LEU A 5 24.61 14.53 -11.87
N ILE A 6 25.85 14.05 -11.78
CA ILE A 6 26.23 12.87 -10.99
C ILE A 6 25.90 13.09 -9.51
N ILE A 7 26.32 14.23 -8.95
CA ILE A 7 26.02 14.60 -7.57
C ILE A 7 24.51 14.69 -7.35
N GLN A 8 23.78 15.35 -8.27
CA GLN A 8 22.32 15.48 -8.19
C GLN A 8 21.62 14.12 -8.11
N GLN A 9 21.97 13.19 -9.00
CA GLN A 9 21.32 11.88 -9.03
C GLN A 9 21.66 11.04 -7.79
N LEU A 10 22.91 11.10 -7.31
CA LEU A 10 23.30 10.41 -6.07
C LEU A 10 22.65 11.00 -4.82
N THR A 11 22.43 12.31 -4.78
CA THR A 11 21.67 12.98 -3.71
C THR A 11 20.23 12.49 -3.67
N ILE A 12 19.55 12.42 -4.83
CA ILE A 12 18.18 11.90 -4.92
C ILE A 12 18.10 10.44 -4.42
N ILE A 13 19.07 9.60 -4.81
CA ILE A 13 19.13 8.21 -4.36
C ILE A 13 19.41 8.11 -2.87
N ARG A 14 20.35 8.91 -2.35
CA ARG A 14 20.61 9.00 -0.92
C ARG A 14 19.34 9.35 -0.16
N ASP A 15 18.58 10.33 -0.62
CA ASP A 15 17.36 10.79 0.07
C ASP A 15 16.27 9.72 0.07
N PHE A 16 16.14 8.95 -1.02
CA PHE A 16 15.33 7.74 -0.99
C PHE A 16 15.84 6.72 0.03
N GLU A 17 17.15 6.53 0.17
CA GLU A 17 17.73 5.56 1.09
C GLU A 17 17.66 6.02 2.57
N ILE A 18 17.56 7.34 2.81
CA ILE A 18 17.18 7.93 4.10
C ILE A 18 15.75 7.51 4.44
N GLN A 19 14.80 7.71 3.52
CA GLN A 19 13.39 7.33 3.71
C GLN A 19 13.20 5.82 3.93
N ASN A 20 14.14 4.98 3.46
CA ASN A 20 14.10 3.53 3.63
C ASN A 20 14.98 3.02 4.79
N ASN A 21 15.43 3.90 5.70
CA ASN A 21 16.28 3.58 6.85
C ASN A 21 17.55 2.78 6.51
N LYS A 22 18.12 2.97 5.31
CA LYS A 22 19.33 2.27 4.85
C LYS A 22 20.59 3.06 5.21
N HIS A 23 20.85 3.24 6.51
CA HIS A 23 21.94 4.08 7.02
C HIS A 23 23.34 3.77 6.44
N LEU A 24 23.66 2.50 6.17
CA LEU A 24 24.93 2.11 5.55
C LEU A 24 25.04 2.61 4.10
N LYS A 25 23.94 2.57 3.35
CA LYS A 25 23.91 3.10 1.97
C LYS A 25 23.96 4.62 1.97
N VAL A 26 23.24 5.28 2.87
CA VAL A 26 23.30 6.74 3.05
C VAL A 26 24.73 7.20 3.33
N LYS A 27 25.46 6.51 4.22
CA LYS A 27 26.89 6.78 4.47
C LYS A 27 27.75 6.58 3.23
N ALA A 28 27.49 5.53 2.43
CA ALA A 28 28.21 5.29 1.19
C ALA A 28 27.98 6.40 0.15
N TYR A 29 26.73 6.83 -0.05
CA TYR A 29 26.41 7.93 -0.97
C TYR A 29 26.99 9.27 -0.49
N ASN A 30 26.89 9.59 0.80
CA ASN A 30 27.51 10.81 1.35
C ASN A 30 29.02 10.82 1.13
N LYS A 31 29.70 9.71 1.38
CA LYS A 31 31.15 9.58 1.15
C LYS A 31 31.52 9.82 -0.32
N VAL A 32 30.72 9.31 -1.26
CA VAL A 32 30.94 9.51 -2.70
C VAL A 32 30.65 10.96 -3.10
N ILE A 33 29.56 11.55 -2.62
CA ILE A 33 29.20 12.96 -2.87
C ILE A 33 30.30 13.90 -2.34
N ASP A 34 30.80 13.67 -1.12
CA ASP A 34 31.86 14.47 -0.52
C ASP A 34 33.16 14.40 -1.31
N ASN A 35 33.51 13.22 -1.83
CA ASN A 35 34.72 13.04 -2.64
C ASN A 35 34.54 13.63 -4.05
N LEU A 36 33.36 13.49 -4.65
CA LEU A 36 33.02 14.13 -5.93
C LEU A 36 33.12 15.65 -5.81
N LEU A 37 32.56 16.26 -4.76
CA LEU A 37 32.63 17.71 -4.53
C LEU A 37 34.08 18.21 -4.49
N LYS A 38 34.98 17.45 -3.86
CA LYS A 38 36.42 17.77 -3.75
C LYS A 38 37.25 17.37 -4.98
N TYR A 39 36.69 16.59 -5.90
CA TYR A 39 37.42 16.11 -7.07
C TYR A 39 37.70 17.28 -8.03
N PRO A 40 38.97 17.60 -8.34
CA PRO A 40 39.31 18.82 -9.06
C PRO A 40 39.10 18.71 -10.58
N ASN A 41 39.05 17.50 -11.13
CA ASN A 41 38.99 17.25 -12.56
C ASN A 41 37.55 17.05 -13.05
N ASP A 42 37.32 17.35 -14.32
CA ASP A 42 36.09 16.98 -15.02
C ASP A 42 35.98 15.46 -15.21
N ILE A 43 34.75 14.97 -15.29
CA ILE A 43 34.44 13.54 -15.46
C ILE A 43 34.09 13.32 -16.93
N ASN A 44 35.11 12.99 -17.72
CA ASN A 44 35.01 12.87 -19.17
C ASN A 44 34.66 11.44 -19.60
N ASP A 45 35.14 10.44 -18.85
CA ASP A 45 34.88 9.02 -19.04
C ASP A 45 34.39 8.38 -17.72
N ILE A 46 33.60 7.30 -17.82
CA ILE A 46 33.22 6.47 -16.67
C ILE A 46 34.44 5.89 -15.95
N LYS A 47 35.57 5.72 -16.65
CA LYS A 47 36.83 5.28 -16.05
C LYS A 47 37.35 6.27 -15.00
N ASP A 48 37.06 7.56 -15.14
CA ASP A 48 37.47 8.60 -14.19
C ASP A 48 36.75 8.44 -12.84
N LEU A 49 35.53 7.90 -12.86
CA LEU A 49 34.74 7.63 -11.66
C LEU A 49 35.30 6.47 -10.82
N LYS A 50 35.95 5.49 -11.45
CA LYS A 50 36.54 4.35 -10.73
C LYS A 50 37.65 4.78 -9.77
N ASN A 51 38.27 5.93 -10.03
CA ASN A 51 39.35 6.49 -9.22
C ASN A 51 38.85 7.32 -8.01
N ILE A 52 37.53 7.54 -7.90
CA ILE A 52 36.94 8.31 -6.80
C ILE A 52 36.65 7.38 -5.61
N LYS A 53 37.30 7.66 -4.49
CA LYS A 53 37.19 6.86 -3.27
C LYS A 53 35.73 6.69 -2.82
N GLY A 54 35.31 5.46 -2.61
CA GLY A 54 33.95 5.12 -2.16
C GLY A 54 32.98 4.73 -3.28
N ILE A 55 33.34 4.90 -4.56
CA ILE A 55 32.56 4.39 -5.67
C ILE A 55 32.81 2.87 -5.79
N GLY A 56 31.91 2.07 -5.21
CA GLY A 56 31.87 0.62 -5.37
C GLY A 56 31.03 0.18 -6.58
N VAL A 57 31.04 -1.13 -6.87
CA VAL A 57 30.37 -1.74 -8.06
C VAL A 57 28.91 -1.29 -8.24
N LYS A 58 28.14 -1.16 -7.15
CA LYS A 58 26.73 -0.75 -7.20
C LYS A 58 26.54 0.72 -7.57
N ILE A 59 27.36 1.62 -7.02
CA ILE A 59 27.30 3.05 -7.34
C ILE A 59 27.81 3.26 -8.76
N LEU A 60 28.87 2.54 -9.15
CA LEU A 60 29.38 2.57 -10.51
C LEU A 60 28.31 2.14 -11.53
N ALA A 61 27.56 1.08 -11.26
CA ALA A 61 26.48 0.63 -12.16
C ALA A 61 25.39 1.71 -12.35
N LEU A 62 24.99 2.41 -11.29
CA LEU A 62 24.02 3.51 -11.37
C LEU A 62 24.57 4.70 -12.19
N LEU A 63 25.86 4.99 -12.05
CA LEU A 63 26.52 6.04 -12.81
C LEU A 63 26.79 5.63 -14.26
N THR A 64 26.97 4.34 -14.53
CA THR A 64 27.03 3.79 -15.88
C THR A 64 25.68 3.91 -16.57
N GLU A 65 24.60 3.55 -15.90
CA GLU A 65 23.25 3.75 -16.42
C GLU A 65 22.97 5.24 -16.72
N LEU A 66 23.37 6.14 -15.81
CA LEU A 66 23.26 7.59 -16.02
C LEU A 66 24.08 8.08 -17.21
N TYR A 67 25.29 7.54 -17.40
CA TYR A 67 26.17 7.88 -18.51
C TYR A 67 25.59 7.42 -19.85
N GLU A 68 25.09 6.18 -19.92
CA GLU A 68 24.60 5.55 -21.14
C GLU A 68 23.20 6.04 -21.55
N THR A 69 22.32 6.27 -20.58
CA THR A 69 20.89 6.53 -20.83
C THR A 69 20.47 7.97 -20.52
N GLY A 70 21.35 8.74 -19.88
CA GLY A 70 21.04 10.08 -19.36
C GLY A 70 20.15 10.07 -18.11
N LYS A 71 19.79 8.90 -17.57
CA LYS A 71 18.86 8.73 -16.46
C LYS A 71 19.22 7.53 -15.60
N ILE A 72 18.55 7.40 -14.45
CA ILE A 72 18.63 6.22 -13.59
C ILE A 72 17.21 5.67 -13.43
N SER A 73 16.95 4.47 -13.93
CA SER A 73 15.62 3.84 -13.92
C SER A 73 15.07 3.69 -12.50
N TYR A 74 15.95 3.43 -11.54
CA TYR A 74 15.61 3.41 -10.11
C TYR A 74 14.94 4.71 -9.64
N ILE A 75 15.36 5.87 -10.17
CA ILE A 75 14.78 7.17 -9.83
C ILE A 75 13.46 7.38 -10.59
N GLU A 76 13.41 7.03 -11.88
CA GLU A 76 12.18 7.18 -12.69
C GLU A 76 11.00 6.36 -12.14
N ASP A 77 11.27 5.12 -11.70
CA ASP A 77 10.26 4.23 -11.15
C ASP A 77 9.71 4.71 -9.80
N LYS A 78 10.53 5.44 -9.03
CA LYS A 78 10.09 6.07 -7.78
C LYS A 78 9.25 7.32 -8.04
N ILE A 79 9.61 8.11 -9.06
CA ILE A 79 8.90 9.36 -9.41
C ILE A 79 7.50 9.09 -10.00
N LYS A 80 7.32 8.04 -10.81
CA LYS A 80 6.03 7.72 -11.45
C LYS A 80 4.88 7.45 -10.45
N LYS A 81 5.19 7.08 -9.20
CA LYS A 81 4.19 6.65 -8.19
C LYS A 81 3.50 7.80 -7.42
N ILE A 82 3.76 9.09 -7.72
CA ILE A 82 3.56 10.18 -6.73
C ILE A 82 2.43 11.24 -7.00
N LYS A 83 1.80 11.39 -8.19
CA LYS A 83 0.98 12.60 -8.54
C LYS A 83 -0.57 12.55 -8.32
N LYS A 84 -1.16 13.46 -7.50
CA LYS A 84 -2.42 14.29 -7.69
C LYS A 84 -2.75 15.25 -6.47
N PRO A 85 -3.52 16.37 -6.64
CA PRO A 85 -3.42 17.61 -5.78
C PRO A 85 -4.68 18.02 -4.94
N ILE A 86 -4.53 18.96 -3.96
CA ILE A 86 -5.36 20.21 -3.69
C ILE A 86 -5.42 20.76 -2.21
N LYS A 87 -5.25 22.11 -2.09
CA LYS A 87 -5.72 23.26 -1.20
C LYS A 87 -5.50 23.41 0.34
N LYS A 88 -5.34 24.70 0.72
CA LYS A 88 -4.87 25.39 1.96
C LYS A 88 -5.95 25.73 3.02
N GLN A 89 -5.53 25.88 4.29
CA GLN A 89 -5.95 26.93 5.25
C GLN A 89 -4.85 27.16 6.33
N ILE A 90 -4.69 28.38 6.86
CA ILE A 90 -3.57 28.86 7.72
C ILE A 90 -4.08 29.26 9.12
N LYS A 91 -3.36 28.86 10.18
CA LYS A 91 -3.25 29.50 11.52
C LYS A 91 -1.81 29.30 12.03
N GLN A 92 -1.32 30.17 12.91
CA GLN A 92 0.08 30.22 13.41
C GLN A 92 0.67 28.84 13.70
N TYR A 93 1.90 28.61 13.25
CA TYR A 93 2.53 27.28 13.25
C TYR A 93 3.36 27.09 14.51
N PRO A 94 3.22 25.97 15.25
CA PRO A 94 4.06 25.71 16.41
C PRO A 94 5.54 25.68 16.01
N PHE A 95 6.44 26.02 16.95
CA PHE A 95 7.88 25.77 16.82
C PHE A 95 8.13 24.25 16.80
N ASN A 96 7.88 23.65 15.65
CA ASN A 96 8.06 22.22 15.43
C ASN A 96 9.46 21.99 14.84
N LYS A 97 10.27 21.24 15.58
CA LYS A 97 11.65 20.89 15.23
C LYS A 97 11.77 20.23 13.85
N GLU A 98 10.84 19.35 13.48
CA GLU A 98 10.82 18.67 12.18
C GLU A 98 10.53 19.67 11.05
N ILE A 99 9.52 20.53 11.22
CA ILE A 99 9.20 21.58 10.24
C ILE A 99 10.39 22.52 10.02
N ILE A 100 11.13 22.85 11.08
CA ILE A 100 12.34 23.67 11.01
C ILE A 100 13.43 22.95 10.20
N ILE A 101 13.68 21.67 10.51
CA ILE A 101 14.66 20.83 9.81
C ILE A 101 14.31 20.72 8.32
N ASP A 102 13.04 20.52 7.97
CA ASP A 102 12.59 20.39 6.58
C ASP A 102 12.82 21.68 5.78
N ASN A 103 12.46 22.83 6.35
CA ASN A 103 12.64 24.11 5.67
C ASN A 103 14.12 24.46 5.52
N LEU A 104 14.95 24.21 6.55
CA LEU A 104 16.40 24.39 6.45
C LEU A 104 17.03 23.39 5.47
N THR A 105 16.47 22.19 5.33
CA THR A 105 16.89 21.19 4.33
C THR A 105 16.63 21.67 2.91
N ILE A 106 15.45 22.24 2.63
CA ILE A 106 15.14 22.83 1.32
C ILE A 106 16.13 23.95 0.98
N ILE A 107 16.43 24.81 1.96
CA ILE A 107 17.39 25.91 1.78
C ILE A 107 18.80 25.36 1.55
N ARG A 108 19.25 24.44 2.41
CA ARG A 108 20.54 23.74 2.28
C ARG A 108 20.71 23.19 0.87
N ASP A 109 19.72 22.45 0.39
CA ASP A 109 19.78 21.79 -0.91
C ASP A 109 19.85 22.84 -2.03
N TYR A 110 19.06 23.91 -1.95
CA TYR A 110 19.18 25.05 -2.86
C TYR A 110 20.57 25.70 -2.88
N GLU A 111 21.20 25.91 -1.72
CA GLU A 111 22.55 26.49 -1.65
C GLU A 111 23.61 25.55 -2.26
N VAL A 112 23.44 24.22 -2.16
CA VAL A 112 24.28 23.25 -2.91
C VAL A 112 24.16 23.49 -4.41
N PHE A 113 22.94 23.70 -4.90
CA PHE A 113 22.73 23.89 -6.33
C PHE A 113 23.31 25.20 -6.89
N ASN A 114 23.42 26.24 -6.06
CA ASN A 114 24.06 27.51 -6.40
C ASN A 114 25.56 27.53 -6.14
N ASN A 115 26.14 26.40 -5.75
CA ASN A 115 27.57 26.28 -5.42
C ASN A 115 28.00 27.16 -4.22
N GLU A 116 27.06 27.51 -3.34
CA GLU A 116 27.30 28.30 -2.13
C GLU A 116 27.75 27.37 -0.99
N VAL A 117 28.93 26.77 -1.15
CA VAL A 117 29.47 25.71 -0.27
C VAL A 117 29.50 26.09 1.21
N PHE A 118 29.75 27.37 1.50
CA PHE A 118 29.76 27.89 2.88
C PHE A 118 28.37 27.86 3.51
N LYS A 119 27.34 28.27 2.76
CA LYS A 119 25.95 28.28 3.23
C LYS A 119 25.42 26.86 3.38
N TYR A 120 25.70 25.98 2.42
CA TYR A 120 25.41 24.55 2.53
C TYR A 120 25.93 23.96 3.85
N LYS A 121 27.23 24.15 4.13
CA LYS A 121 27.86 23.63 5.35
C LYS A 121 27.23 24.23 6.62
N ALA A 122 26.87 25.52 6.58
CA ALA A 122 26.21 26.19 7.69
C ALA A 122 24.83 25.57 7.98
N TYR A 123 23.96 25.44 6.97
CA TYR A 123 22.64 24.83 7.14
C TYR A 123 22.72 23.36 7.53
N ASN A 124 23.63 22.58 6.92
CA ASN A 124 23.79 21.17 7.27
C ASN A 124 24.23 20.98 8.72
N LYS A 125 25.17 21.81 9.19
CA LYS A 125 25.62 21.77 10.59
C LYS A 125 24.50 22.10 11.56
N VAL A 126 23.64 23.07 11.22
CA VAL A 126 22.47 23.42 12.03
C VAL A 126 21.45 22.28 12.05
N ILE A 127 21.18 21.64 10.91
CA ILE A 127 20.31 20.46 10.84
C ILE A 127 20.85 19.32 11.70
N ASP A 128 22.14 19.02 11.61
CA ASP A 128 22.78 17.97 12.43
C ASP A 128 22.68 18.27 13.93
N ASN A 129 22.81 19.54 14.31
CA ASN A 129 22.69 19.95 15.71
C ASN A 129 21.24 19.93 16.19
N LEU A 130 20.29 20.37 15.35
CA LEU A 130 18.86 20.26 15.61
C LEU A 130 18.48 18.80 15.83
N LEU A 131 18.88 17.88 14.96
CA LEU A 131 18.59 16.45 15.11
C LEU A 131 19.03 15.91 16.48
N LYS A 132 20.20 16.33 16.97
CA LYS A 132 20.76 15.94 18.27
C LYS A 132 20.20 16.72 19.48
N TYR A 133 19.52 17.83 19.24
CA TYR A 133 18.97 18.68 20.29
C TYR A 133 17.77 18.01 20.94
N THR A 134 17.84 17.70 22.23
CA THR A 134 16.82 16.93 22.96
C THR A 134 15.82 17.79 23.72
N ASN A 135 16.12 19.07 23.92
CA ASN A 135 15.22 19.98 24.64
C ASN A 135 14.09 20.47 23.73
N ASP A 136 12.94 20.78 24.32
CA ASP A 136 11.83 21.38 23.61
C ASP A 136 12.20 22.77 23.07
N ILE A 137 11.75 23.08 21.85
CA ILE A 137 11.90 24.40 21.24
C ILE A 137 10.58 25.13 21.40
N LYS A 138 10.49 26.03 22.37
CA LYS A 138 9.27 26.78 22.71
C LYS A 138 9.26 28.15 22.07
N ASP A 139 10.43 28.76 21.91
CA ASP A 139 10.58 30.06 21.26
C ASP A 139 11.94 30.26 20.57
N LEU A 140 12.17 31.48 20.06
CA LEU A 140 13.38 31.84 19.33
C LEU A 140 14.65 31.84 20.20
N ARG A 141 14.53 31.97 21.53
CA ARG A 141 15.68 31.94 22.44
C ARG A 141 16.25 30.53 22.50
N ASP A 142 15.40 29.51 22.56
CA ASP A 142 15.81 28.10 22.52
C ASP A 142 16.53 27.76 21.20
N LEU A 143 16.09 28.36 20.08
CA LEU A 143 16.76 28.20 18.79
C LEU A 143 18.15 28.86 18.77
N LYS A 144 18.31 29.99 19.45
CA LYS A 144 19.60 30.71 19.53
C LYS A 144 20.67 29.92 20.30
N GLU A 145 20.27 29.02 21.19
CA GLU A 145 21.18 28.11 21.91
C GLU A 145 21.77 27.02 21.00
N ILE A 146 21.13 26.72 19.86
CA ILE A 146 21.62 25.71 18.93
C ILE A 146 22.82 26.25 18.15
N LYS A 147 23.97 25.63 18.39
CA LYS A 147 25.24 25.99 17.76
C LYS A 147 25.12 26.07 16.24
N GLY A 148 25.42 27.25 15.68
CA GLY A 148 25.38 27.52 14.24
C GLY A 148 24.15 28.29 13.78
N ILE A 149 23.13 28.47 14.62
CA ILE A 149 22.02 29.38 14.34
C ILE A 149 22.47 30.81 14.66
N GLY A 150 22.84 31.57 13.62
CA GLY A 150 23.10 33.01 13.71
C GLY A 150 21.86 33.85 13.44
N GLU A 151 21.97 35.18 13.62
CA GLU A 151 20.86 36.14 13.46
C GLU A 151 20.12 36.01 12.12
N GLY A 152 20.84 35.78 11.02
CA GLY A 152 20.23 35.59 9.70
C GLY A 152 19.32 34.35 9.62
N MET A 153 19.72 33.21 10.19
CA MET A 153 18.87 32.02 10.23
C MET A 153 17.72 32.19 11.22
N LEU A 154 17.97 32.87 12.34
CA LEU A 154 16.95 33.14 13.35
C LEU A 154 15.80 33.99 12.78
N LEU A 155 16.10 34.99 11.96
CA LEU A 155 15.11 35.79 11.24
C LEU A 155 14.27 34.93 10.27
N MET A 156 14.88 33.97 9.57
CA MET A 156 14.16 33.06 8.68
C MET A 156 13.24 32.10 9.45
N LEU A 157 13.68 31.63 10.62
CA LEU A 157 12.87 30.76 11.48
C LEU A 157 11.74 31.52 12.17
N ALA A 158 11.98 32.78 12.54
CA ALA A 158 10.92 33.69 13.02
C ALA A 158 9.86 33.91 11.94
N GLU A 159 10.27 34.06 10.68
CA GLU A 159 9.36 34.16 9.54
C GLU A 159 8.54 32.87 9.35
N LEU A 160 9.19 31.71 9.41
CA LEU A 160 8.55 30.40 9.33
C LEU A 160 7.47 30.23 10.39
N HIS A 161 7.77 30.61 11.64
CA HIS A 161 6.80 30.54 12.74
C HIS A 161 5.61 31.49 12.53
N LYS A 162 5.89 32.75 12.18
CA LYS A 162 4.85 33.78 12.00
C LYS A 162 3.93 33.49 10.81
N ASN A 163 4.50 33.02 9.70
CA ASN A 163 3.82 32.98 8.40
C ASN A 163 3.58 31.56 7.88
N GLY A 164 4.14 30.53 8.53
CA GLY A 164 4.14 29.14 8.04
C GLY A 164 5.03 28.88 6.84
N LYS A 165 5.88 29.85 6.51
CA LYS A 165 6.72 29.84 5.30
C LYS A 165 7.88 30.80 5.44
N ILE A 166 8.94 30.53 4.68
CA ILE A 166 10.10 31.41 4.55
C ILE A 166 10.04 32.04 3.16
N SER A 167 10.01 33.37 3.07
CA SER A 167 9.90 34.08 1.78
C SER A 167 11.09 33.80 0.86
N TYR A 168 12.26 33.52 1.45
CA TYR A 168 13.43 33.05 0.70
C TYR A 168 13.11 31.78 -0.10
N ILE A 169 12.51 30.78 0.54
CA ILE A 169 12.08 29.52 -0.11
C ILE A 169 11.07 29.81 -1.24
N GLU A 170 10.13 30.74 -1.04
CA GLU A 170 9.17 31.10 -2.11
C GLU A 170 9.83 31.77 -3.31
N LYS A 171 10.85 32.62 -3.10
CA LYS A 171 11.62 33.25 -4.18
C LYS A 171 12.45 32.21 -4.95
N VAL A 172 13.02 31.27 -4.23
CA VAL A 172 13.83 30.16 -4.75
C VAL A 172 12.99 29.21 -5.62
N ILE A 173 11.82 28.80 -5.15
CA ILE A 173 10.91 27.89 -5.88
C ILE A 173 10.34 28.54 -7.15
N LYS A 174 10.18 29.87 -7.19
CA LYS A 174 9.63 30.59 -8.35
C LYS A 174 10.61 30.82 -9.49
N LYS A 175 11.93 30.83 -9.24
CA LYS A 175 12.92 31.31 -10.22
C LYS A 175 13.43 30.25 -11.21
N ASP A 176 13.16 28.96 -11.00
CA ASP A 176 13.92 27.93 -11.70
C ASP A 176 13.07 26.66 -11.93
N GLU A 177 12.68 26.39 -13.19
CA GLU A 177 11.69 25.36 -13.55
C GLU A 177 12.11 23.93 -13.17
N LYS A 178 13.42 23.67 -13.03
CA LYS A 178 13.94 22.37 -12.55
C LYS A 178 13.67 22.14 -11.05
N TYR A 179 13.26 23.18 -10.32
CA TYR A 179 12.77 23.13 -8.93
C TYR A 179 11.25 23.08 -8.82
N LYS A 180 10.54 22.74 -9.91
CA LYS A 180 9.29 21.95 -9.81
C LYS A 180 9.58 20.54 -9.25
N ILE A 181 10.48 20.44 -8.27
CA ILE A 181 10.55 19.33 -7.33
C ILE A 181 9.21 19.38 -6.61
N PRO A 182 8.43 18.28 -6.59
CA PRO A 182 7.28 18.21 -5.73
C PRO A 182 7.83 18.17 -4.30
N ILE A 183 8.04 19.34 -3.70
CA ILE A 183 7.99 19.48 -2.26
C ILE A 183 6.53 19.20 -1.90
N LYS A 184 6.17 17.92 -1.83
CA LYS A 184 5.14 17.49 -0.90
C LYS A 184 5.72 17.84 0.46
N ARG A 185 5.35 19.01 0.96
CA ARG A 185 5.06 19.11 2.39
C ARG A 185 4.21 17.89 2.67
N ASP A 186 4.68 17.02 3.54
CA ASP A 186 3.93 15.84 3.91
C ASP A 186 2.49 16.30 4.13
N LYS A 187 1.59 15.74 3.32
CA LYS A 187 0.26 15.59 3.86
C LYS A 187 0.50 14.83 5.15
N PRO A 188 -0.03 15.25 6.31
CA PRO A 188 -0.20 14.27 7.36
C PRO A 188 -0.81 13.04 6.70
N ILE A 189 -0.33 11.85 7.09
CA ILE A 189 -0.82 10.56 6.61
C ILE A 189 -2.34 10.39 6.92
N SER A 190 -3.00 11.43 7.45
CA SER A 190 -4.45 11.59 7.52
C SER A 190 -5.23 11.39 6.21
N SER A 191 -4.61 11.39 5.01
CA SER A 191 -5.38 11.09 3.78
C SER A 191 -5.51 9.59 3.46
N GLU A 192 -4.65 8.74 4.02
CA GLU A 192 -4.77 7.28 3.92
C GLU A 192 -5.22 6.66 5.24
N PHE A 193 -4.97 7.32 6.37
CA PHE A 193 -5.47 6.88 7.67
C PHE A 193 -6.99 6.81 7.67
N ASN A 194 -7.50 5.58 7.68
CA ASN A 194 -8.91 5.26 7.69
C ASN A 194 -9.10 3.88 8.36
N LYS A 195 -10.36 3.52 8.62
CA LYS A 195 -10.72 2.24 9.26
C LYS A 195 -10.04 1.04 8.60
N LYS A 196 -10.01 1.00 7.26
CA LYS A 196 -9.45 -0.13 6.50
C LYS A 196 -7.95 -0.31 6.77
N ILE A 197 -7.16 0.77 6.78
CA ILE A 197 -5.72 0.67 7.07
C ILE A 197 -5.48 0.23 8.51
N ILE A 198 -6.23 0.78 9.47
CA ILE A 198 -6.11 0.39 10.89
C ILE A 198 -6.45 -1.09 11.04
N ILE A 199 -7.60 -1.53 10.53
CA ILE A 199 -8.06 -2.92 10.61
C ILE A 199 -7.03 -3.87 9.99
N ASN A 200 -6.50 -3.58 8.80
CA ASN A 200 -5.53 -4.45 8.14
C ASN A 200 -4.24 -4.61 8.95
N ASN A 201 -3.72 -3.52 9.53
CA ASN A 201 -2.54 -3.58 10.40
C ASN A 201 -2.82 -4.37 11.69
N LEU A 202 -3.97 -4.14 12.32
CA LEU A 202 -4.36 -4.89 13.52
C LEU A 202 -4.61 -6.38 13.23
N ILE A 203 -5.16 -6.73 12.07
CA ILE A 203 -5.30 -8.12 11.59
C ILE A 203 -3.92 -8.75 11.44
N THR A 204 -2.98 -8.05 10.81
CA THR A 204 -1.60 -8.54 10.63
C THR A 204 -0.95 -8.85 11.98
N ILE A 205 -1.13 -7.97 12.96
CA ILE A 205 -0.62 -8.19 14.32
C ILE A 205 -1.34 -9.35 14.99
N ARG A 206 -2.68 -9.39 14.94
CA ARG A 206 -3.48 -10.47 15.53
C ARG A 206 -3.07 -11.84 14.99
N ASP A 207 -2.87 -11.95 13.69
CA ASP A 207 -2.54 -13.23 13.04
C ASP A 207 -1.13 -13.69 13.41
N TYR A 208 -0.19 -12.75 13.58
CA TYR A 208 1.14 -13.04 14.11
C TYR A 208 1.11 -13.47 15.59
N GLU A 209 0.33 -12.79 16.42
CA GLU A 209 0.14 -13.20 17.83
C GLU A 209 -0.54 -14.57 17.92
N ASN A 210 -1.45 -14.90 17.00
CA ASN A 210 -2.05 -16.23 16.90
C ASN A 210 -1.02 -17.30 16.51
N TYR A 211 -0.13 -16.98 15.57
CA TYR A 211 1.00 -17.84 15.24
C TYR A 211 1.92 -18.08 16.45
N ARG A 212 2.11 -17.07 17.30
CA ARG A 212 2.85 -17.17 18.57
C ARG A 212 2.06 -17.81 19.72
N ASN A 213 0.81 -18.22 19.49
CA ASN A 213 -0.10 -18.78 20.50
C ASN A 213 -0.40 -17.81 21.68
N GLU A 214 -0.36 -16.51 21.43
CA GLU A 214 -0.59 -15.43 22.41
C GLU A 214 -2.09 -15.12 22.53
N LYS A 215 -2.86 -16.08 23.04
CA LYS A 215 -4.35 -16.08 23.02
C LYS A 215 -4.99 -14.81 23.59
N TYR A 216 -4.42 -14.24 24.65
CA TYR A 216 -4.95 -13.01 25.26
C TYR A 216 -4.81 -11.80 24.32
N LYS A 217 -3.68 -11.67 23.63
CA LYS A 217 -3.47 -10.61 22.64
C LYS A 217 -4.35 -10.80 21.42
N VAL A 218 -4.50 -12.04 20.95
CA VAL A 218 -5.43 -12.37 19.84
C VAL A 218 -6.84 -11.91 20.17
N LYS A 219 -7.33 -12.20 21.39
CA LYS A 219 -8.64 -11.74 21.85
C LYS A 219 -8.72 -10.21 21.91
N ALA A 220 -7.70 -9.55 22.47
CA ALA A 220 -7.66 -8.08 22.56
C ALA A 220 -7.72 -7.41 21.18
N TYR A 221 -6.87 -7.82 20.23
CA TYR A 221 -6.90 -7.28 18.86
C TYR A 221 -8.20 -7.61 18.15
N SER A 222 -8.76 -8.81 18.32
CA SER A 222 -10.04 -9.19 17.72
C SER A 222 -11.19 -8.31 18.21
N ASN A 223 -11.25 -8.04 19.51
CA ASN A 223 -12.25 -7.16 20.10
C ASN A 223 -12.14 -5.74 19.52
N VAL A 224 -10.93 -5.19 19.45
CA VAL A 224 -10.72 -3.85 18.87
C VAL A 224 -11.08 -3.81 17.38
N ILE A 225 -10.68 -4.81 16.59
CA ILE A 225 -11.03 -4.89 15.16
C ILE A 225 -12.56 -4.89 14.99
N ASN A 226 -13.27 -5.72 15.77
CA ASN A 226 -14.72 -5.81 15.73
C ASN A 226 -15.38 -4.48 16.09
N ASN A 227 -14.90 -3.80 17.12
CA ASN A 227 -15.42 -2.50 17.53
C ASN A 227 -15.15 -1.41 16.48
N ILE A 228 -13.97 -1.41 15.83
CA ILE A 228 -13.65 -0.49 14.73
C ILE A 228 -14.54 -0.76 13.50
N LEU A 229 -14.84 -2.03 13.21
CA LEU A 229 -15.67 -2.42 12.06
C LEU A 229 -17.10 -1.86 12.13
N ILE A 230 -17.69 -1.81 13.33
CA ILE A 230 -19.08 -1.35 13.55
C ILE A 230 -19.15 0.07 14.09
N PHE A 231 -18.01 0.71 14.34
CA PHE A 231 -17.98 2.12 14.70
C PHE A 231 -18.59 2.92 13.54
N ASN A 232 -19.56 3.80 13.77
CA ASN A 232 -20.25 4.48 12.67
C ASN A 232 -19.46 5.67 12.12
N ASP A 233 -18.80 6.44 12.98
CA ASP A 233 -18.09 7.64 12.56
C ASP A 233 -16.82 7.31 11.76
N ASP A 234 -16.37 8.25 10.92
CA ASP A 234 -15.05 8.18 10.32
C ASP A 234 -13.97 8.32 11.40
N ILE A 235 -12.92 7.51 11.33
CA ILE A 235 -11.72 7.68 12.14
C ILE A 235 -10.75 8.56 11.34
N LYS A 236 -10.79 9.87 11.57
CA LYS A 236 -9.96 10.87 10.86
C LYS A 236 -8.75 11.29 11.66
N ASN A 237 -8.82 11.18 12.98
CA ASN A 237 -7.76 11.58 13.89
C ASN A 237 -7.72 10.64 15.12
N LEU A 238 -6.70 10.82 15.96
CA LEU A 238 -6.48 9.97 17.14
C LEU A 238 -7.51 10.16 18.25
N ASN A 239 -8.20 11.30 18.33
CA ASN A 239 -9.25 11.49 19.34
C ASN A 239 -10.48 10.63 19.03
N ASP A 240 -10.75 10.31 17.76
CA ASP A 240 -11.87 9.44 17.38
C ASP A 240 -11.70 8.02 17.98
N LEU A 241 -10.45 7.57 18.15
CA LEU A 241 -10.13 6.26 18.74
C LEU A 241 -10.53 6.16 20.21
N LYS A 242 -10.57 7.28 20.95
CA LYS A 242 -10.96 7.27 22.38
C LYS A 242 -12.42 6.89 22.58
N LYS A 243 -13.25 6.99 21.54
CA LYS A 243 -14.66 6.60 21.56
C LYS A 243 -14.86 5.10 21.33
N ILE A 244 -13.82 4.36 20.98
CA ILE A 244 -13.88 2.95 20.63
C ILE A 244 -13.46 2.13 21.84
N GLU A 245 -14.40 1.32 22.34
CA GLU A 245 -14.16 0.45 23.48
C GLU A 245 -13.06 -0.59 23.19
N GLY A 246 -12.28 -0.97 24.21
CA GLY A 246 -11.25 -2.00 24.12
C GLY A 246 -9.90 -1.51 23.60
N ILE A 247 -9.79 -0.27 23.12
CA ILE A 247 -8.51 0.34 22.75
C ILE A 247 -7.74 0.74 24.01
N GLY A 248 -6.92 -0.18 24.52
CA GLY A 248 -5.95 0.09 25.58
C GLY A 248 -4.68 0.79 25.08
N LYS A 249 -3.84 1.29 26.01
CA LYS A 249 -2.61 2.06 25.72
C LYS A 249 -1.72 1.42 24.64
N SER A 250 -1.43 0.13 24.76
CA SER A 250 -0.54 -0.59 23.81
C SER A 250 -1.07 -0.64 22.37
N ILE A 251 -2.39 -0.73 22.18
CA ILE A 251 -3.02 -0.73 20.85
C ILE A 251 -3.10 0.72 20.34
N PHE A 252 -3.49 1.65 21.21
CA PHE A 252 -3.51 3.08 20.89
C PHE A 252 -2.15 3.57 20.40
N ASP A 253 -1.05 3.23 21.09
CA ASP A 253 0.30 3.66 20.72
C ASP A 253 0.71 3.14 19.33
N LYS A 254 0.28 1.94 18.94
CA LYS A 254 0.54 1.39 17.59
C LYS A 254 -0.29 2.09 16.51
N ILE A 255 -1.55 2.40 16.80
CA ILE A 255 -2.39 3.15 15.85
C ILE A 255 -1.91 4.60 15.74
N LYS A 256 -1.43 5.19 16.84
CA LYS A 256 -0.76 6.48 16.87
C LYS A 256 0.49 6.48 16.02
N GLU A 257 1.35 5.48 16.16
CA GLU A 257 2.54 5.32 15.32
C GLU A 257 2.18 5.21 13.84
N LEU A 258 1.15 4.41 13.51
CA LEU A 258 0.62 4.30 12.15
C LEU A 258 0.09 5.64 11.61
N TYR A 259 -0.56 6.43 12.45
CA TYR A 259 -1.07 7.76 12.10
C TYR A 259 0.06 8.76 11.85
N GLU A 260 1.09 8.76 12.70
CA GLU A 260 2.20 9.72 12.67
C GLU A 260 3.23 9.38 11.59
N THR A 261 3.52 8.09 11.40
CA THR A 261 4.64 7.60 10.57
C THR A 261 4.21 6.81 9.35
N GLY A 262 2.96 6.33 9.30
CA GLY A 262 2.47 5.42 8.26
C GLY A 262 2.89 3.96 8.43
N GLN A 263 3.62 3.65 9.51
CA GLN A 263 4.12 2.30 9.79
C GLN A 263 3.92 1.95 11.26
N ILE A 264 4.11 0.67 11.59
CA ILE A 264 4.11 0.19 12.97
C ILE A 264 5.42 -0.55 13.19
N SER A 265 6.29 -0.04 14.06
CA SER A 265 7.59 -0.64 14.35
C SER A 265 7.47 -2.08 14.84
N TYR A 266 6.36 -2.44 15.50
CA TYR A 266 6.11 -3.83 15.87
C TYR A 266 6.02 -4.75 14.64
N ILE A 267 5.32 -4.32 13.58
CA ILE A 267 5.21 -5.06 12.32
C ILE A 267 6.59 -5.14 11.66
N GLU A 268 7.27 -4.01 11.50
CA GLU A 268 8.57 -3.98 10.82
C GLU A 268 9.65 -4.79 11.55
N ASN A 269 9.77 -4.63 12.87
CA ASN A 269 10.87 -5.21 13.61
C ASN A 269 10.65 -6.67 14.02
N ASN A 270 9.39 -7.11 14.15
CA ASN A 270 9.07 -8.47 14.62
C ASN A 270 8.44 -9.32 13.54
N ILE A 271 7.46 -8.81 12.81
CA ILE A 271 6.66 -9.61 11.87
C ILE A 271 7.41 -9.75 10.54
N ASN A 272 7.84 -8.63 9.95
CA ASN A 272 8.56 -8.63 8.68
C ASN A 272 9.96 -9.25 8.79
N ASN A 273 10.55 -9.26 9.99
CA ASN A 273 11.84 -9.89 10.27
C ASN A 273 11.75 -11.38 10.65
N ASP A 274 10.56 -11.91 10.91
CA ASP A 274 10.36 -13.36 11.09
C ASP A 274 10.27 -14.03 9.71
N ASN A 275 11.42 -14.47 9.21
CA ASN A 275 11.54 -15.11 7.88
C ASN A 275 10.64 -16.34 7.73
N ILE A 276 10.40 -17.10 8.82
CA ILE A 276 9.58 -18.32 8.75
C ILE A 276 8.11 -17.92 8.66
N TYR A 277 7.66 -16.98 9.49
CA TYR A 277 6.30 -16.48 9.45
C TYR A 277 5.99 -15.81 8.10
N THR A 278 6.86 -14.92 7.63
CA THR A 278 6.70 -14.23 6.34
C THR A 278 6.65 -15.21 5.18
N PHE A 279 7.56 -16.18 5.12
CA PHE A 279 7.51 -17.23 4.09
C PHE A 279 6.21 -18.04 4.17
N LYS A 280 5.73 -18.38 5.38
CA LYS A 280 4.44 -19.04 5.56
C LYS A 280 3.27 -18.21 5.04
N GLN A 281 3.29 -16.88 5.23
CA GLN A 281 2.29 -15.99 4.63
C GLN A 281 2.38 -15.96 3.09
N GLU A 282 3.59 -16.01 2.53
CA GLU A 282 3.76 -16.10 1.07
C GLU A 282 3.18 -17.40 0.52
N LEU A 283 3.40 -18.53 1.21
CA LEU A 283 2.85 -19.83 0.86
C LEU A 283 1.32 -19.83 0.84
N LEU A 284 0.67 -19.17 1.81
CA LEU A 284 -0.80 -19.05 1.86
C LEU A 284 -1.38 -18.25 0.69
N ASN A 285 -0.57 -17.44 0.01
CA ASN A 285 -0.97 -16.73 -1.19
C ASN A 285 -0.83 -17.58 -2.47
N ILE A 286 -0.25 -18.78 -2.40
CA ILE A 286 -0.16 -19.72 -3.52
C ILE A 286 -1.45 -20.52 -3.60
N TYR A 287 -2.06 -20.56 -4.78
CA TYR A 287 -3.28 -21.34 -4.98
C TYR A 287 -3.07 -22.83 -4.61
N GLY A 288 -4.00 -23.36 -3.81
CA GLY A 288 -3.96 -24.76 -3.36
C GLY A 288 -3.09 -25.03 -2.14
N ILE A 289 -2.40 -24.02 -1.59
CA ILE A 289 -1.61 -24.15 -0.36
C ILE A 289 -2.38 -23.52 0.80
N GLY A 290 -2.93 -24.37 1.68
CA GLY A 290 -3.53 -23.95 2.96
C GLY A 290 -2.56 -24.10 4.14
N PRO A 291 -2.97 -23.71 5.37
CA PRO A 291 -2.12 -23.70 6.56
C PRO A 291 -1.42 -25.03 6.86
N VAL A 292 -2.15 -26.16 6.72
CA VAL A 292 -1.59 -27.50 6.93
C VAL A 292 -0.46 -27.80 5.96
N LYS A 293 -0.65 -27.46 4.67
CA LYS A 293 0.39 -27.69 3.66
C LYS A 293 1.57 -26.74 3.83
N ALA A 294 1.30 -25.48 4.18
CA ALA A 294 2.34 -24.49 4.44
C ALA A 294 3.26 -24.94 5.59
N ASN A 295 2.69 -25.45 6.70
CA ASN A 295 3.48 -26.03 7.79
C ASN A 295 4.36 -27.18 7.29
N LYS A 296 3.78 -28.16 6.58
CA LYS A 296 4.55 -29.30 6.04
C LYS A 296 5.72 -28.88 5.14
N ILE A 297 5.55 -27.81 4.36
CA ILE A 297 6.64 -27.26 3.51
C ILE A 297 7.75 -26.68 4.39
N VAL A 298 7.40 -25.85 5.38
CA VAL A 298 8.38 -25.28 6.32
C VAL A 298 9.09 -26.37 7.12
N ASP A 299 8.35 -27.35 7.63
CA ASP A 299 8.87 -28.48 8.41
C ASP A 299 9.84 -29.36 7.59
N SER A 300 9.70 -29.38 6.26
CA SER A 300 10.65 -30.06 5.36
C SER A 300 11.97 -29.31 5.16
N GLY A 301 12.14 -28.15 5.80
CA GLY A 301 13.36 -27.35 5.75
C GLY A 301 13.41 -26.30 4.64
N ILE A 302 12.35 -26.19 3.82
CA ILE A 302 12.21 -25.16 2.77
C ILE A 302 11.87 -23.82 3.43
N LYS A 303 12.61 -22.76 3.08
CA LYS A 303 12.50 -21.44 3.73
C LYS A 303 12.17 -20.28 2.81
N SER A 304 12.05 -20.54 1.51
CA SER A 304 11.74 -19.49 0.52
C SER A 304 10.99 -20.02 -0.69
N ILE A 305 10.36 -19.12 -1.44
CA ILE A 305 9.67 -19.44 -2.69
C ILE A 305 10.64 -20.00 -3.73
N ASP A 306 11.88 -19.50 -3.77
CA ASP A 306 12.90 -19.97 -4.70
C ASP A 306 13.39 -21.39 -4.37
N GLU A 307 13.50 -21.72 -3.09
CA GLU A 307 13.75 -23.11 -2.66
C GLU A 307 12.56 -24.01 -2.98
N LEU A 308 11.32 -23.53 -2.79
CA LEU A 308 10.12 -24.30 -3.13
C LEU A 308 10.06 -24.62 -4.63
N LYS A 309 10.42 -23.66 -5.50
CA LYS A 309 10.51 -23.88 -6.96
C LYS A 309 11.52 -24.97 -7.32
N LYS A 310 12.63 -25.09 -6.58
CA LYS A 310 13.61 -26.17 -6.77
C LYS A 310 13.14 -27.52 -6.24
N ASN A 311 12.19 -27.51 -5.30
CA ASN A 311 11.64 -28.70 -4.63
C ASN A 311 10.18 -28.97 -5.05
N ILE A 312 9.85 -28.76 -6.33
CA ILE A 312 8.47 -28.77 -6.83
C ILE A 312 7.70 -30.08 -6.54
N ASN A 313 8.40 -31.20 -6.37
CA ASN A 313 7.84 -32.51 -6.07
C ASN A 313 7.10 -32.57 -4.74
N VAL A 314 7.34 -31.62 -3.82
CA VAL A 314 6.56 -31.52 -2.58
C VAL A 314 5.14 -31.01 -2.84
N LEU A 315 4.83 -30.48 -4.02
CA LEU A 315 3.54 -29.91 -4.38
C LEU A 315 2.72 -30.88 -5.26
N ASN A 316 1.40 -30.91 -5.07
CA ASN A 316 0.50 -31.60 -6.00
C ASN A 316 0.28 -30.78 -7.28
N ALA A 317 -0.30 -31.38 -8.33
CA ALA A 317 -0.49 -30.73 -9.63
C ALA A 317 -1.16 -29.33 -9.55
N LYS A 318 -2.18 -29.16 -8.70
CA LYS A 318 -2.87 -27.86 -8.54
C LYS A 318 -1.99 -26.82 -7.85
N GLN A 319 -1.19 -27.24 -6.87
CA GLN A 319 -0.23 -26.39 -6.18
C GLN A 319 0.94 -26.00 -7.09
N GLN A 320 1.35 -26.90 -7.99
CA GLN A 320 2.35 -26.61 -9.02
C GLN A 320 1.86 -25.54 -10.00
N ILE A 321 0.59 -25.58 -10.41
CA ILE A 321 -0.04 -24.47 -11.15
C ILE A 321 -0.02 -23.19 -10.33
N GLY A 322 -0.38 -23.27 -9.04
CA GLY A 322 -0.38 -22.12 -8.14
C GLY A 322 0.98 -21.42 -8.05
N ILE A 323 2.08 -22.17 -7.92
CA ILE A 323 3.42 -21.59 -7.86
C ILE A 323 3.92 -21.12 -9.23
N LYS A 324 3.56 -21.83 -10.32
CA LYS A 324 3.91 -21.47 -11.71
C LYS A 324 3.45 -20.05 -12.04
N TYR A 325 2.24 -19.68 -11.63
CA TYR A 325 1.65 -18.36 -11.92
C TYR A 325 1.65 -17.41 -10.72
N TYR A 326 2.37 -17.72 -9.63
CA TYR A 326 2.32 -16.95 -8.39
C TYR A 326 2.61 -15.46 -8.58
N ASN A 327 3.65 -15.13 -9.35
CA ASN A 327 4.05 -13.74 -9.59
C ASN A 327 2.99 -13.01 -10.43
N ASP A 328 2.54 -13.61 -11.53
CA ASP A 328 1.54 -13.03 -12.44
C ASP A 328 0.20 -12.79 -11.72
N LEU A 329 -0.25 -13.74 -10.89
CA LEU A 329 -1.50 -13.65 -10.14
C LEU A 329 -1.45 -12.64 -8.98
N LYS A 330 -0.26 -12.18 -8.58
CA LYS A 330 -0.11 -11.08 -7.60
C LYS A 330 -0.29 -9.70 -8.25
N GLU A 331 -0.11 -9.59 -9.56
CA GLU A 331 -0.25 -8.32 -10.27
C GLU A 331 -1.69 -7.84 -10.30
N ARG A 332 -1.88 -6.52 -10.24
CA ARG A 332 -3.21 -5.91 -10.40
C ARG A 332 -3.58 -5.85 -11.87
N ILE A 333 -4.85 -6.14 -12.19
CA ILE A 333 -5.43 -6.02 -13.53
C ILE A 333 -5.86 -4.57 -13.77
N PRO A 334 -5.24 -3.81 -14.69
CA PRO A 334 -5.70 -2.46 -15.02
C PRO A 334 -7.12 -2.47 -15.60
N LEU A 335 -7.88 -1.40 -15.38
CA LEU A 335 -9.28 -1.30 -15.86
C LEU A 335 -9.44 -1.54 -17.37
N ASP A 336 -8.52 -1.03 -18.18
CA ASP A 336 -8.61 -1.19 -19.64
C ASP A 336 -8.35 -2.64 -20.08
N GLU A 337 -7.51 -3.37 -19.37
CA GLU A 337 -7.32 -4.81 -19.57
C GLU A 337 -8.55 -5.59 -19.11
N TYR A 338 -9.07 -5.29 -17.91
CA TYR A 338 -10.26 -5.94 -17.36
C TYR A 338 -11.48 -5.82 -18.27
N LYS A 339 -11.68 -4.66 -18.89
CA LYS A 339 -12.77 -4.45 -19.87
C LYS A 339 -12.68 -5.40 -21.07
N LYS A 340 -11.48 -5.82 -21.48
CA LYS A 340 -11.30 -6.81 -22.56
C LYS A 340 -11.75 -8.20 -22.10
N HIS A 341 -11.41 -8.60 -20.88
CA HIS A 341 -11.93 -9.83 -20.27
C HIS A 341 -13.46 -9.83 -20.16
N VAL A 342 -14.05 -8.71 -19.70
CA VAL A 342 -15.51 -8.50 -19.66
C VAL A 342 -16.15 -8.67 -21.04
N SER A 343 -15.51 -8.18 -22.10
CA SER A 343 -16.02 -8.32 -23.47
C SER A 343 -16.11 -9.79 -23.92
N ILE A 344 -15.13 -10.62 -23.55
CA ILE A 344 -15.12 -12.04 -23.88
C ILE A 344 -16.21 -12.77 -23.09
N LEU A 345 -16.22 -12.57 -21.78
CA LEU A 345 -17.14 -13.25 -20.86
C LEU A 345 -18.61 -12.83 -21.08
N ASN A 346 -18.90 -11.57 -21.39
CA ASN A 346 -20.30 -11.14 -21.54
C ASN A 346 -20.95 -11.61 -22.85
N LYS A 347 -20.17 -11.94 -23.88
CA LYS A 347 -20.68 -12.13 -25.26
C LYS A 347 -21.83 -13.14 -25.32
N ASP A 348 -21.58 -14.35 -24.81
CA ASP A 348 -22.58 -15.42 -24.80
C ASP A 348 -23.68 -15.16 -23.77
N LEU A 349 -23.35 -14.54 -22.64
CA LEU A 349 -24.32 -14.26 -21.58
C LEU A 349 -25.37 -13.23 -22.02
N LYS A 350 -24.94 -12.12 -22.65
CA LYS A 350 -25.84 -11.10 -23.20
C LYS A 350 -26.65 -11.61 -24.37
N LYS A 351 -26.03 -12.35 -25.30
CA LYS A 351 -26.73 -12.93 -26.45
C LYS A 351 -27.93 -13.78 -26.03
N ASN A 352 -27.76 -14.55 -24.95
CA ASN A 352 -28.79 -15.43 -24.41
C ASN A 352 -29.65 -14.78 -23.30
N LYS A 353 -29.49 -13.49 -23.04
CA LYS A 353 -30.25 -12.72 -22.04
C LYS A 353 -30.21 -13.33 -20.62
N PHE A 354 -29.08 -13.93 -20.23
CA PHE A 354 -28.88 -14.36 -18.85
C PHE A 354 -28.66 -13.15 -17.94
N ILE A 355 -29.03 -13.28 -16.66
CA ILE A 355 -28.80 -12.26 -15.64
C ILE A 355 -27.46 -12.55 -14.96
N PHE A 356 -26.57 -11.57 -14.94
CA PHE A 356 -25.23 -11.69 -14.38
C PHE A 356 -24.65 -10.32 -14.03
N ASP A 357 -23.67 -10.31 -13.13
CA ASP A 357 -22.94 -9.14 -12.69
C ASP A 357 -21.44 -9.42 -12.62
N PHE A 358 -20.63 -8.51 -13.14
CA PHE A 358 -19.21 -8.45 -12.79
C PHE A 358 -19.10 -7.75 -11.44
N VAL A 359 -18.55 -8.44 -10.45
CA VAL A 359 -18.61 -8.07 -9.03
C VAL A 359 -17.24 -7.69 -8.49
N GLY A 360 -16.97 -7.96 -7.20
CA GLY A 360 -15.70 -7.66 -6.56
C GLY A 360 -15.28 -6.19 -6.67
N SER A 361 -13.97 -6.00 -6.78
CA SER A 361 -13.40 -4.64 -6.84
C SER A 361 -13.79 -3.84 -8.09
N TYR A 362 -14.20 -4.52 -9.17
CA TYR A 362 -14.71 -3.86 -10.37
C TYR A 362 -16.05 -3.17 -10.08
N ARG A 363 -17.02 -3.87 -9.47
CA ARG A 363 -18.33 -3.28 -9.10
C ARG A 363 -18.22 -2.16 -8.08
N ARG A 364 -17.20 -2.18 -7.22
CA ARG A 364 -16.87 -1.08 -6.31
C ARG A 364 -16.18 0.12 -6.99
N GLY A 365 -15.89 0.05 -8.28
CA GLY A 365 -15.31 1.16 -9.05
C GLY A 365 -13.80 1.32 -8.89
N SER A 366 -13.07 0.25 -8.54
CA SER A 366 -11.61 0.28 -8.48
C SER A 366 -11.00 0.53 -9.87
N LYS A 367 -9.85 1.23 -9.91
CA LYS A 367 -9.08 1.48 -11.14
C LYS A 367 -8.23 0.29 -11.58
N SER A 368 -8.02 -0.66 -10.68
CA SER A 368 -7.38 -1.94 -10.95
C SER A 368 -8.01 -3.05 -10.10
N MET A 369 -8.03 -4.28 -10.59
CA MET A 369 -8.67 -5.43 -9.94
C MET A 369 -7.61 -6.44 -9.49
N GLY A 370 -7.95 -7.32 -8.54
CA GLY A 370 -7.07 -8.44 -8.17
C GLY A 370 -7.29 -9.63 -9.10
N ASP A 371 -8.55 -9.86 -9.40
CA ASP A 371 -9.09 -10.98 -10.14
C ASP A 371 -10.36 -10.56 -10.89
N ILE A 372 -10.90 -11.48 -11.69
CA ILE A 372 -12.14 -11.31 -12.43
C ILE A 372 -13.22 -12.12 -11.73
N ASP A 373 -14.12 -11.43 -11.04
CA ASP A 373 -15.27 -12.03 -10.37
C ASP A 373 -16.54 -11.86 -11.21
N LEU A 374 -17.21 -12.97 -11.51
CA LEU A 374 -18.46 -13.00 -12.26
C LEU A 374 -19.52 -13.78 -11.48
N LEU A 375 -20.62 -13.11 -11.16
CA LEU A 375 -21.82 -13.72 -10.59
C LEU A 375 -22.86 -13.93 -11.69
N ILE A 376 -23.44 -15.11 -11.76
CA ILE A 376 -24.50 -15.45 -12.72
C ILE A 376 -25.72 -15.93 -11.92
N MET A 377 -26.91 -15.43 -12.27
CA MET A 377 -28.15 -15.93 -11.69
C MET A 377 -28.48 -17.29 -12.30
N GLU A 378 -28.87 -18.23 -11.46
CA GLU A 378 -29.32 -19.54 -11.91
C GLU A 378 -30.43 -19.41 -12.95
N ASN A 379 -30.30 -20.18 -14.03
CA ASN A 379 -31.29 -20.25 -15.08
C ASN A 379 -31.32 -21.68 -15.64
N PRO A 380 -32.50 -22.32 -15.73
CA PRO A 380 -32.61 -23.69 -16.26
C PRO A 380 -32.05 -23.88 -17.67
N LYS A 381 -32.00 -22.82 -18.48
CA LYS A 381 -31.45 -22.85 -19.85
C LYS A 381 -29.94 -22.59 -19.89
N PHE A 382 -29.32 -22.22 -18.77
CA PHE A 382 -27.88 -21.94 -18.72
C PHE A 382 -27.10 -23.23 -18.42
N ASN A 383 -26.44 -23.79 -19.43
CA ASN A 383 -25.50 -24.88 -19.23
C ASN A 383 -24.11 -24.33 -18.88
N PHE A 384 -23.77 -24.35 -17.59
CA PHE A 384 -22.49 -23.85 -17.10
C PHE A 384 -21.29 -24.60 -17.68
N LYS A 385 -21.42 -25.93 -17.85
CA LYS A 385 -20.35 -26.76 -18.40
C LYS A 385 -20.04 -26.42 -19.84
N ASP A 386 -21.07 -26.22 -20.66
CA ASP A 386 -20.87 -25.83 -22.06
C ASP A 386 -20.28 -24.42 -22.15
N TYR A 387 -20.70 -23.50 -21.28
CA TYR A 387 -20.12 -22.15 -21.21
C TYR A 387 -18.63 -22.17 -20.87
N ILE A 388 -18.22 -22.94 -19.85
CA ILE A 388 -16.80 -23.09 -19.50
C ILE A 388 -16.03 -23.81 -20.63
N SER A 389 -16.60 -24.85 -21.24
CA SER A 389 -15.94 -25.60 -22.32
C SER A 389 -15.62 -24.71 -23.52
N LYS A 390 -16.54 -23.85 -23.95
CA LYS A 390 -16.28 -22.87 -25.02
C LYS A 390 -15.14 -21.90 -24.70
N LEU A 391 -15.01 -21.50 -23.44
CA LEU A 391 -13.93 -20.61 -23.00
C LEU A 391 -12.57 -21.34 -22.94
N ILE A 392 -12.56 -22.65 -22.72
CA ILE A 392 -11.38 -23.50 -22.83
C ILE A 392 -11.02 -23.70 -24.31
N ASP A 393 -11.99 -24.07 -25.16
CA ASP A 393 -11.79 -24.33 -26.59
C ASP A 393 -11.26 -23.09 -27.35
N SER A 394 -11.60 -21.89 -26.87
CA SER A 394 -11.09 -20.62 -27.39
C SER A 394 -9.71 -20.23 -26.85
N ASN A 395 -9.07 -21.09 -26.04
CA ASN A 395 -7.81 -20.84 -25.34
C ASN A 395 -7.82 -19.60 -24.42
N TYR A 396 -9.00 -19.13 -24.02
CA TYR A 396 -9.13 -18.01 -23.09
C TYR A 396 -8.91 -18.48 -21.65
N ILE A 397 -9.52 -19.60 -21.25
CA ILE A 397 -9.16 -20.32 -20.02
C ILE A 397 -7.99 -21.24 -20.33
N ILE A 398 -6.87 -21.03 -19.63
CA ILE A 398 -5.63 -21.80 -19.82
C ILE A 398 -5.38 -22.83 -18.71
N GLU A 399 -6.01 -22.66 -17.54
CA GLU A 399 -5.92 -23.62 -16.44
C GLU A 399 -7.26 -23.70 -15.69
N VAL A 400 -7.67 -24.91 -15.32
CA VAL A 400 -8.83 -25.16 -14.47
C VAL A 400 -8.35 -25.50 -13.07
N LEU A 401 -8.65 -24.62 -12.11
CA LEU A 401 -8.21 -24.76 -10.73
C LEU A 401 -9.26 -25.56 -9.92
N ALA A 402 -10.52 -25.18 -10.06
CA ALA A 402 -11.67 -25.88 -9.51
C ALA A 402 -12.88 -25.71 -10.42
N PHE A 403 -13.64 -26.78 -10.62
CA PHE A 403 -14.86 -26.72 -11.40
C PHE A 403 -15.92 -27.63 -10.78
N GLY A 404 -16.98 -27.01 -10.25
CA GLY A 404 -18.15 -27.68 -9.67
C GLY A 404 -19.44 -27.19 -10.31
N LYS A 405 -20.58 -27.63 -9.77
CA LYS A 405 -21.92 -27.33 -10.31
C LYS A 405 -22.23 -25.84 -10.34
N THR A 406 -21.85 -25.11 -9.29
CA THR A 406 -22.20 -23.69 -9.11
C THR A 406 -20.97 -22.78 -9.02
N LYS A 407 -19.74 -23.33 -9.05
CA LYS A 407 -18.53 -22.55 -8.89
C LYS A 407 -17.44 -23.01 -9.84
N PHE A 408 -16.79 -22.05 -10.48
CA PHE A 408 -15.57 -22.23 -11.27
C PHE A 408 -14.47 -21.31 -10.76
N MET A 409 -13.25 -21.82 -10.70
CA MET A 409 -12.04 -21.07 -10.46
C MET A 409 -11.02 -21.48 -11.52
N GLY A 410 -10.43 -20.51 -12.21
CA GLY A 410 -9.50 -20.77 -13.29
C GLY A 410 -8.50 -19.65 -13.51
N ILE A 411 -7.60 -19.89 -14.45
CA ILE A 411 -6.63 -18.91 -14.93
C ILE A 411 -6.96 -18.62 -16.38
N VAL A 412 -7.07 -17.33 -16.72
CA VAL A 412 -7.36 -16.84 -18.06
C VAL A 412 -6.20 -16.03 -18.60
N LYS A 413 -6.13 -15.93 -19.93
CA LYS A 413 -5.08 -15.16 -20.59
C LYS A 413 -5.64 -14.44 -21.81
N LEU A 414 -5.36 -13.14 -21.92
CA LEU A 414 -5.51 -12.41 -23.17
C LEU A 414 -4.23 -12.59 -24.02
N PRO A 415 -4.32 -12.51 -25.36
CA PRO A 415 -3.15 -12.55 -26.21
C PRO A 415 -2.09 -11.52 -25.78
N ASN A 416 -0.84 -11.96 -25.60
CA ASN A 416 0.30 -11.14 -25.19
C ASN A 416 0.13 -10.38 -23.85
N GLN A 417 -0.70 -10.87 -22.93
CA GLN A 417 -0.86 -10.32 -21.58
C GLN A 417 -0.49 -11.35 -20.50
N THR A 418 -0.26 -10.88 -19.27
CA THR A 418 -0.06 -11.75 -18.11
C THR A 418 -1.35 -12.50 -17.76
N VAL A 419 -1.21 -13.63 -17.08
CA VAL A 419 -2.36 -14.48 -16.75
C VAL A 419 -3.12 -13.91 -15.56
N ARG A 420 -4.46 -14.02 -15.59
CA ARG A 420 -5.34 -13.46 -14.55
C ARG A 420 -6.21 -14.55 -13.93
N ARG A 421 -6.56 -14.41 -12.66
CA ARG A 421 -7.54 -15.29 -12.00
C ARG A 421 -8.96 -14.94 -12.46
N LEU A 422 -9.76 -15.97 -12.74
CA LEU A 422 -11.20 -15.87 -13.00
C LEU A 422 -11.96 -16.73 -12.00
N ASP A 423 -12.88 -16.12 -11.27
CA ASP A 423 -13.83 -16.79 -10.40
C ASP A 423 -15.26 -16.55 -10.91
N ILE A 424 -16.01 -17.65 -11.14
CA ILE A 424 -17.41 -17.60 -11.56
C ILE A 424 -18.27 -18.31 -10.51
N LEU A 425 -19.33 -17.65 -10.08
CA LEU A 425 -20.32 -18.19 -9.16
C LEU A 425 -21.72 -18.16 -9.81
N ILE A 426 -22.45 -19.27 -9.71
CA ILE A 426 -23.87 -19.35 -10.01
C ILE A 426 -24.62 -19.30 -8.70
N ALA A 427 -25.49 -18.31 -8.54
CA ALA A 427 -26.35 -18.19 -7.36
C ALA A 427 -27.80 -18.56 -7.72
N PRO A 428 -28.48 -19.38 -6.89
CA PRO A 428 -29.92 -19.59 -6.99
C PRO A 428 -30.68 -18.27 -7.05
N ILE A 429 -31.84 -18.26 -7.72
CA ILE A 429 -32.64 -17.03 -7.91
C ILE A 429 -32.96 -16.36 -6.56
N SER A 430 -33.33 -17.15 -5.54
CA SER A 430 -33.63 -16.67 -4.19
C SER A 430 -32.43 -16.13 -3.42
N GLU A 431 -31.21 -16.49 -3.83
CA GLU A 431 -29.97 -16.14 -3.14
C GLU A 431 -29.19 -15.04 -3.87
N TYR A 432 -29.61 -14.68 -5.10
CA TYR A 432 -28.82 -13.85 -6.00
C TYR A 432 -28.37 -12.53 -5.37
N TYR A 433 -29.27 -11.81 -4.70
CA TYR A 433 -28.93 -10.50 -4.12
C TYR A 433 -28.08 -10.59 -2.86
N TYR A 434 -28.17 -11.70 -2.11
CA TYR A 434 -27.26 -12.00 -1.00
C TYR A 434 -25.86 -12.33 -1.52
N SER A 435 -25.79 -13.15 -2.57
CA SER A 435 -24.55 -13.47 -3.28
C SER A 435 -23.96 -12.24 -3.95
N LEU A 436 -24.78 -11.35 -4.52
CA LEU A 436 -24.35 -10.09 -5.12
C LEU A 436 -23.69 -9.19 -4.08
N LEU A 437 -24.33 -9.02 -2.91
CA LEU A 437 -23.78 -8.28 -1.78
C LEU A 437 -22.45 -8.88 -1.32
N TYR A 438 -22.42 -10.19 -1.07
CA TYR A 438 -21.23 -10.91 -0.64
C TYR A 438 -20.07 -10.79 -1.65
N PHE A 439 -20.33 -11.10 -2.90
CA PHE A 439 -19.30 -11.18 -3.94
C PHE A 439 -18.88 -9.79 -4.44
N THR A 440 -19.68 -8.75 -4.18
CA THR A 440 -19.26 -7.35 -4.35
C THR A 440 -18.23 -6.94 -3.29
N GLY A 441 -18.36 -7.41 -2.05
CA GLY A 441 -17.47 -7.05 -0.95
C GLY A 441 -17.48 -5.54 -0.61
N SER A 442 -16.40 -4.97 -0.06
CA SER A 442 -15.10 -5.58 0.23
C SER A 442 -15.14 -6.66 1.32
N ASN A 443 -14.06 -7.42 1.51
CA ASN A 443 -13.96 -8.38 2.63
C ASN A 443 -14.20 -7.69 4.00
N ILE A 444 -13.63 -6.50 4.19
CA ILE A 444 -13.81 -5.71 5.43
C ILE A 444 -15.27 -5.28 5.59
N PHE A 445 -15.90 -4.83 4.50
CA PHE A 445 -17.32 -4.50 4.51
C PHE A 445 -18.17 -5.72 4.89
N ASN A 446 -17.94 -6.88 4.27
CA ASN A 446 -18.68 -8.10 4.56
C ASN A 446 -18.53 -8.54 6.02
N ILE A 447 -17.30 -8.56 6.55
CA ILE A 447 -17.04 -8.92 7.94
C ILE A 447 -17.76 -7.95 8.88
N GLY A 448 -17.63 -6.64 8.65
CA GLY A 448 -18.29 -5.62 9.46
C GLY A 448 -19.81 -5.71 9.39
N PHE A 449 -20.38 -5.89 8.20
CA PHE A 449 -21.82 -5.98 8.03
C PHE A 449 -22.38 -7.24 8.69
N ARG A 450 -21.75 -8.40 8.47
CA ARG A 450 -22.15 -9.66 9.13
C ARG A 450 -22.05 -9.56 10.65
N HIS A 451 -20.97 -8.94 11.16
CA HIS A 451 -20.80 -8.73 12.59
C HIS A 451 -21.89 -7.80 13.15
N TYR A 452 -22.18 -6.69 12.46
CA TYR A 452 -23.23 -5.75 12.85
C TYR A 452 -24.60 -6.42 12.89
N VAL A 453 -24.95 -7.20 11.85
CA VAL A 453 -26.20 -7.96 11.78
C VAL A 453 -26.31 -8.94 12.94
N LYS A 454 -25.21 -9.64 13.27
CA LYS A 454 -25.17 -10.57 14.40
C LYS A 454 -25.38 -9.89 15.74
N VAL A 455 -24.70 -8.77 15.98
CA VAL A 455 -24.76 -8.07 17.28
C VAL A 455 -26.09 -7.34 17.48
N ASN A 456 -26.64 -6.72 16.44
CA ASN A 456 -27.79 -5.83 16.59
C ASN A 456 -29.14 -6.50 16.29
N PHE A 457 -29.14 -7.61 15.55
CA PHE A 457 -30.38 -8.30 15.14
C PHE A 457 -30.41 -9.78 15.57
N ASP A 458 -29.34 -10.31 16.16
CA ASP A 458 -29.17 -11.75 16.43
C ASP A 458 -29.46 -12.64 15.19
N LEU A 459 -29.07 -12.14 14.02
CA LEU A 459 -29.16 -12.86 12.75
C LEU A 459 -27.75 -13.17 12.24
N SER A 460 -27.57 -14.30 11.56
CA SER A 460 -26.41 -14.50 10.70
C SER A 460 -26.76 -14.10 9.27
N LEU A 461 -25.81 -13.52 8.56
CA LEU A 461 -25.93 -13.16 7.15
C LEU A 461 -24.83 -13.85 6.37
N SER A 462 -25.20 -14.50 5.27
CA SER A 462 -24.28 -15.18 4.34
C SER A 462 -24.64 -14.84 2.89
N GLU A 463 -23.85 -15.34 1.96
CA GLU A 463 -24.14 -15.35 0.52
C GLU A 463 -25.43 -16.11 0.15
N HIS A 464 -25.88 -17.02 1.02
CA HIS A 464 -27.09 -17.81 0.86
C HIS A 464 -28.33 -17.17 1.50
N GLY A 465 -28.16 -16.04 2.20
CA GLY A 465 -29.24 -15.39 2.93
C GLY A 465 -29.02 -15.29 4.43
N PHE A 466 -30.09 -14.95 5.14
CA PHE A 466 -30.10 -14.95 6.60
C PHE A 466 -30.16 -16.38 7.14
N GLY A 467 -29.49 -16.65 8.26
CA GLY A 467 -29.49 -18.00 8.86
C GLY A 467 -30.80 -18.42 9.52
N LYS A 468 -31.86 -17.61 9.41
CA LYS A 468 -33.24 -17.95 9.77
C LYS A 468 -34.11 -17.57 8.59
N ASN A 469 -35.17 -18.33 8.34
CA ASN A 469 -36.11 -17.98 7.28
C ASN A 469 -36.81 -16.66 7.65
N ILE A 470 -36.75 -15.68 6.76
CA ILE A 470 -37.39 -14.39 6.94
C ILE A 470 -38.59 -14.31 6.01
N ASN A 471 -39.74 -13.91 6.53
CA ASN A 471 -40.93 -13.69 5.70
C ASN A 471 -40.88 -12.29 5.06
N TYR A 472 -39.84 -12.04 4.26
CA TYR A 472 -39.62 -10.77 3.58
C TYR A 472 -38.96 -11.03 2.21
N PRO A 473 -39.58 -10.59 1.10
CA PRO A 473 -39.06 -10.85 -0.23
C PRO A 473 -37.80 -10.01 -0.49
N ILE A 474 -36.75 -10.65 -1.00
CA ILE A 474 -35.50 -9.99 -1.37
C ILE A 474 -35.36 -10.03 -2.89
N ASN A 475 -35.63 -8.89 -3.53
CA ASN A 475 -35.56 -8.73 -4.98
C ASN A 475 -34.50 -7.70 -5.41
N SER A 476 -33.70 -7.23 -4.47
CA SER A 476 -32.60 -6.28 -4.67
C SER A 476 -31.63 -6.34 -3.49
N GLU A 477 -30.42 -5.76 -3.63
CA GLU A 477 -29.54 -5.59 -2.47
C GLU A 477 -30.18 -4.64 -1.45
N GLU A 478 -30.87 -3.60 -1.92
CA GLU A 478 -31.58 -2.59 -1.14
C GLU A 478 -32.60 -3.22 -0.19
N ASP A 479 -33.28 -4.30 -0.60
CA ASP A 479 -34.27 -4.99 0.23
C ASP A 479 -33.62 -5.65 1.47
N ILE A 480 -32.36 -6.10 1.37
CA ILE A 480 -31.61 -6.63 2.52
C ILE A 480 -31.41 -5.52 3.56
N PHE A 481 -31.05 -4.31 3.10
CA PHE A 481 -30.87 -3.15 3.99
C PHE A 481 -32.20 -2.68 4.56
N LYS A 482 -33.27 -2.63 3.75
CA LYS A 482 -34.62 -2.27 4.21
C LYS A 482 -35.13 -3.22 5.30
N TYR A 483 -34.95 -4.53 5.12
CA TYR A 483 -35.32 -5.52 6.13
C TYR A 483 -34.63 -5.25 7.47
N LEU A 484 -33.34 -4.88 7.43
CA LEU A 484 -32.56 -4.51 8.60
C LEU A 484 -32.79 -3.06 9.07
N LYS A 485 -33.68 -2.30 8.42
CA LYS A 485 -33.95 -0.88 8.69
C LYS A 485 -32.69 0.00 8.57
N LEU A 486 -31.80 -0.34 7.65
CA LEU A 486 -30.56 0.38 7.38
C LEU A 486 -30.66 1.17 6.08
N LYS A 487 -29.85 2.23 5.98
CA LYS A 487 -29.66 2.94 4.72
C LYS A 487 -28.86 2.07 3.77
N TYR A 488 -29.28 2.02 2.50
CA TYR A 488 -28.55 1.29 1.48
C TYR A 488 -27.15 1.89 1.26
N VAL A 489 -26.15 1.01 1.26
CA VAL A 489 -24.76 1.38 0.96
C VAL A 489 -24.41 0.96 -0.47
N GLU A 490 -24.26 1.96 -1.32
CA GLU A 490 -23.80 1.80 -2.72
C GLU A 490 -22.48 1.02 -2.82
N PRO A 491 -22.28 0.16 -3.83
CA PRO A 491 -21.05 -0.63 -4.01
C PRO A 491 -19.75 0.17 -3.90
N LYS A 492 -19.72 1.39 -4.45
CA LYS A 492 -18.54 2.29 -4.42
C LYS A 492 -18.16 2.78 -3.03
N LYS A 493 -19.04 2.63 -2.04
CA LYS A 493 -18.84 3.02 -0.63
C LYS A 493 -18.51 1.82 0.27
N ARG A 494 -18.44 0.60 -0.27
CA ARG A 494 -18.20 -0.64 0.48
C ARG A 494 -16.72 -0.98 0.67
N GLU A 495 -15.86 0.01 0.83
CA GLU A 495 -14.44 -0.23 1.16
C GLU A 495 -14.27 -0.65 2.63
N SER A 496 -15.10 -0.11 3.52
CA SER A 496 -15.30 -0.52 4.92
C SER A 496 -16.80 -0.42 5.25
N PHE A 497 -17.23 -1.03 6.35
CA PHE A 497 -18.61 -0.93 6.81
C PHE A 497 -18.89 0.43 7.49
N TYR A 498 -20.02 1.03 7.13
CA TYR A 498 -20.58 2.28 7.64
C TYR A 498 -22.11 2.15 7.54
N ILE A 499 -22.84 2.70 8.51
CA ILE A 499 -24.31 2.65 8.58
C ILE A 499 -24.92 3.98 8.19
#